data_AF-A0A1W2FL36-F1
#
_entry.id   AF-A0A1W2FL36-F1
#
_cell.length_a   1.000
_cell.length_b   1.000
_cell.length_c   1.000
_cell.angle_alpha   90.00
_cell.angle_beta   90.00
_cell.angle_gamma   90.00
#
_symmetry.space_group_name_H-M   'P 1'
#
loop_
_entity.id
_entity.type
_entity.pdbx_description
1 polymer ?
#
loop_
_entity_poly.entity_id
_entity_poly.type
_entity_poly.pdbx_seq_one_letter_code
_entity_poly.pdbx_strand_id
1 'polypeptide(L)'
;MLWTGVRMASFEEVSAGLNRVITKSEEVAAALEQAGQLADEAAQLLTAAQHVETKVGWRIRMSGVRRAEVVVNNRHVPGERHPVSYTLDVWYYRDDDVARPANVPVAVTSSSELKELLEYMLAHEQPHPPQIVARERPRVGPYDEPDTLIKVAVAIPERQGALLFLSPQSWEPPAAGDDSTGVYATLGDQPTSDSPTLYVDTDTKTPFPKNSALPIARIAEALEEFRQTGERPTCVDWQESDVS
;
A
#
# COMPACT_ATOMS: atom_id res chain seq x y z
N MET A 1 17.17 22.89 75.13
CA MET A 1 17.40 22.52 73.71
C MET A 1 16.36 21.48 73.34
N LEU A 2 15.33 21.88 72.59
CA LEU A 2 14.26 21.00 72.12
C LEU A 2 14.70 20.38 70.78
N TRP A 3 14.75 19.05 70.72
CA TRP A 3 14.91 18.31 69.47
C TRP A 3 13.62 18.42 68.65
N THR A 4 13.72 19.02 67.46
CA THR A 4 12.66 19.12 66.47
C THR A 4 12.32 17.75 65.89
N GLY A 5 11.04 17.36 65.96
CA GLY A 5 10.54 16.06 65.57
C GLY A 5 10.69 15.77 64.07
N VAL A 6 11.26 14.61 63.76
CA VAL A 6 11.21 13.99 62.44
C VAL A 6 9.84 13.31 62.31
N ARG A 7 9.01 13.77 61.38
CA ARG A 7 7.74 13.12 61.04
C ARG A 7 8.04 11.89 60.18
N MET A 8 7.78 10.69 60.70
CA MET A 8 7.78 9.47 59.88
C MET A 8 6.57 9.49 58.95
N ALA A 9 6.80 9.27 57.66
CA ALA A 9 5.73 9.05 56.69
C ALA A 9 4.96 7.77 57.05
N SER A 10 3.64 7.80 56.87
CA SER A 10 2.83 6.61 57.11
C SER A 10 3.06 5.56 56.02
N PHE A 11 2.76 4.30 56.32
CA PHE A 11 2.84 3.21 55.33
C PHE A 11 1.97 3.49 54.09
N GLU A 12 0.81 4.13 54.28
CA GLU A 12 -0.09 4.52 53.18
C GLU A 12 0.51 5.63 52.30
N GLU A 13 1.22 6.60 52.88
CA GLU A 13 1.93 7.64 52.13
C GLU A 13 3.06 7.03 51.27
N VAL A 14 3.77 6.03 51.80
CA VAL A 14 4.82 5.30 51.08
C VAL A 14 4.21 4.45 49.95
N SER A 15 3.11 3.73 50.22
CA SER A 15 2.43 2.90 49.22
C SER A 15 1.85 3.74 48.07
N ALA A 16 1.21 4.87 48.38
CA ALA A 16 0.70 5.81 47.38
C ALA A 16 1.84 6.44 46.55
N GLY A 17 2.98 6.73 47.19
CA GLY A 17 4.18 7.18 46.51
C GLY A 17 4.73 6.14 45.53
N LEU A 18 4.79 4.87 45.94
CA LEU A 18 5.29 3.78 45.10
C LEU A 18 4.40 3.52 43.90
N ASN A 19 3.07 3.53 44.08
CA ASN A 19 2.12 3.36 42.98
C ASN A 19 2.25 4.47 41.92
N ARG A 20 2.45 5.73 42.35
CA ARG A 20 2.69 6.84 41.41
C ARG A 20 3.97 6.68 40.60
N VAL A 21 5.02 6.11 41.20
CA VAL A 21 6.27 5.82 40.50
C VAL A 21 6.08 4.72 39.47
N ILE A 22 5.33 3.67 39.81
CA ILE A 22 5.04 2.57 38.89
C ILE A 22 4.23 3.07 37.69
N THR A 23 3.13 3.81 37.91
CA THR A 23 2.32 4.37 36.81
C THR A 23 3.14 5.28 35.92
N LYS A 24 3.98 6.16 36.49
CA LYS A 24 4.88 7.00 35.69
C LYS A 24 5.91 6.18 34.90
N SER A 25 6.37 5.06 35.45
CA SER A 25 7.29 4.17 34.74
C SER A 25 6.63 3.50 33.54
N GLU A 26 5.35 3.13 33.65
CA GLU A 26 4.57 2.56 32.55
C GLU A 26 4.30 3.62 31.46
N GLU A 27 3.94 4.85 31.84
CA GLU A 27 3.78 5.98 30.91
C GLU A 27 5.08 6.27 30.15
N VAL A 28 6.23 6.26 30.84
CA VAL A 28 7.55 6.46 30.22
C VAL A 28 7.90 5.32 29.28
N ALA A 29 7.57 4.07 29.63
CA ALA A 29 7.78 2.92 28.76
C ALA A 29 6.96 3.01 27.46
N ALA A 30 5.67 3.37 27.56
CA ALA A 30 4.82 3.57 26.39
C ALA A 30 5.31 4.73 25.50
N ALA A 31 5.78 5.82 26.10
CA ALA A 31 6.36 6.95 25.35
C ALA A 31 7.66 6.55 24.62
N LEU A 32 8.50 5.71 25.24
CA LEU A 32 9.70 5.17 24.61
C LEU A 32 9.38 4.23 23.44
N GLU A 33 8.35 3.40 23.55
CA GLU A 33 7.88 2.55 22.46
C GLU A 33 7.36 3.37 21.29
N GLN A 34 6.53 4.38 21.56
CA GLN A 34 6.04 5.31 20.53
C GLN A 34 7.19 6.07 19.85
N ALA A 35 8.19 6.50 20.62
CA ALA A 35 9.38 7.15 20.06
C ALA A 35 10.20 6.19 19.16
N GLY A 36 10.25 4.91 19.49
CA GLY A 36 10.86 3.86 18.65
C GLY A 36 10.13 3.71 17.31
N GLN A 37 8.80 3.63 17.33
CA GLN A 37 7.98 3.54 16.12
C GLN A 37 8.19 4.75 15.19
N LEU A 38 8.19 5.97 15.76
CA LEU A 38 8.45 7.19 15.00
C LEU A 38 9.87 7.24 14.42
N ALA A 39 10.86 6.67 15.12
CA ALA A 39 12.22 6.58 14.62
C ALA A 39 12.34 5.60 13.44
N ASP A 40 11.64 4.47 13.50
CA ASP A 40 11.58 3.49 12.42
C ASP A 40 10.85 4.05 11.18
N GLU A 41 9.74 4.77 11.37
CA GLU A 41 9.05 5.49 10.30
C GLU A 41 9.97 6.55 9.66
N ALA A 42 10.69 7.33 10.46
CA ALA A 42 11.65 8.31 9.96
C ALA A 42 12.79 7.65 9.17
N ALA A 43 13.27 6.48 9.58
CA ALA A 43 14.29 5.72 8.85
C ALA A 43 13.78 5.19 7.50
N GLN A 44 12.51 4.74 7.45
CA GLN A 44 11.86 4.33 6.21
C GLN A 44 11.71 5.51 5.24
N LEU A 45 11.26 6.66 5.74
CA LEU A 45 11.16 7.89 4.94
C LEU A 45 12.52 8.34 4.40
N LEU A 46 13.58 8.26 5.22
CA LEU A 46 14.93 8.58 4.78
C LEU A 46 15.43 7.65 3.68
N THR A 47 15.13 6.35 3.80
CA THR A 47 15.47 5.33 2.79
C THR A 47 14.72 5.57 1.49
N ALA A 48 13.42 5.87 1.57
CA ALA A 48 12.60 6.23 0.41
C ALA A 48 13.12 7.50 -0.28
N ALA A 49 13.49 8.53 0.49
CA ALA A 49 14.08 9.76 -0.05
C ALA A 49 15.40 9.49 -0.80
N GLN A 50 16.28 8.66 -0.25
CA GLN A 50 17.53 8.25 -0.92
C GLN A 50 17.27 7.47 -2.23
N HIS A 51 16.24 6.63 -2.24
CA HIS A 51 15.83 5.90 -3.44
C HIS A 51 15.34 6.85 -4.54
N VAL A 52 14.53 7.85 -4.17
CA VAL A 52 14.07 8.90 -5.08
C VAL A 52 15.24 9.70 -5.64
N GLU A 53 16.18 10.13 -4.80
CA GLU A 53 17.40 10.84 -5.25
C GLU A 53 18.21 10.01 -6.25
N THR A 54 18.36 8.71 -5.99
CA THR A 54 19.07 7.78 -6.89
C THR A 54 18.35 7.66 -8.24
N LYS A 55 17.01 7.53 -8.24
CA LYS A 55 16.20 7.40 -9.47
C LYS A 55 16.18 8.69 -10.28
N VAL A 56 16.08 9.85 -9.61
CA VAL A 56 16.18 11.18 -10.24
C VAL A 56 17.57 11.37 -10.85
N GLY A 57 18.64 11.05 -10.11
CA GLY A 57 20.01 11.14 -10.58
C GLY A 57 20.27 10.27 -11.82
N TRP A 58 19.73 9.05 -11.84
CA TRP A 58 19.81 8.15 -13.00
C TRP A 58 19.08 8.72 -14.23
N ARG A 59 17.86 9.24 -14.05
CA ARG A 59 17.09 9.89 -15.14
C ARG A 59 17.77 11.12 -15.70
N ILE A 60 18.35 11.97 -14.85
CA ILE A 60 19.14 13.15 -15.27
C ILE A 60 20.31 12.72 -16.15
N ARG A 61 21.02 11.65 -15.75
CA ARG A 61 22.19 11.13 -16.48
C ARG A 61 21.83 10.52 -17.84
N MET A 62 20.67 9.86 -17.94
CA MET A 62 20.21 9.20 -19.18
C MET A 62 19.56 10.16 -20.18
N SER A 63 18.93 11.25 -19.71
CA SER A 63 18.15 12.17 -20.56
C SER A 63 18.91 13.42 -21.02
N GLY A 64 20.14 13.65 -20.54
CA GLY A 64 20.92 14.85 -20.87
C GLY A 64 20.35 16.15 -20.27
N VAL A 65 19.36 16.04 -19.38
CA VAL A 65 18.76 17.15 -18.65
C VAL A 65 19.79 17.71 -17.67
N ARG A 66 20.11 19.01 -17.76
CA ARG A 66 21.16 19.63 -16.91
C ARG A 66 20.67 20.05 -15.52
N ARG A 67 19.35 20.09 -15.32
CA ARG A 67 18.68 20.49 -14.08
C ARG A 67 17.28 19.92 -14.08
N ALA A 68 16.92 19.19 -13.03
CA ALA A 68 15.55 18.77 -12.76
C ALA A 68 15.10 19.44 -11.46
N GLU A 69 13.91 20.02 -11.45
CA GLU A 69 13.27 20.50 -10.23
C GLU A 69 12.25 19.45 -9.80
N VAL A 70 12.47 18.88 -8.61
CA VAL A 70 11.50 17.98 -7.98
C VAL A 70 10.42 18.87 -7.37
N VAL A 71 9.30 19.00 -8.07
CA VAL A 71 8.13 19.69 -7.53
C VAL A 71 7.35 18.66 -6.71
N VAL A 72 7.56 18.65 -5.39
CA VAL A 72 6.69 17.92 -4.46
C VAL A 72 5.40 18.73 -4.34
N ASN A 73 4.40 18.35 -5.11
CA ASN A 73 3.07 18.97 -5.04
C ASN A 73 2.34 18.47 -3.79
N ASN A 74 2.77 18.92 -2.61
CA ASN A 74 1.97 18.81 -1.39
C ASN A 74 0.82 19.83 -1.49
N ARG A 75 -0.21 19.52 -2.28
CA ARG A 75 -1.49 20.22 -2.21
C ARG A 75 -2.15 19.86 -0.88
N HIS A 76 -1.76 20.57 0.18
CA HIS A 76 -2.48 20.56 1.44
C HIS A 76 -3.70 21.47 1.25
N VAL A 77 -4.83 20.89 0.85
CA VAL A 77 -6.13 21.55 0.93
C VAL A 77 -6.56 21.50 2.40
N PRO A 78 -6.74 22.64 3.10
CA PRO A 78 -7.11 22.61 4.52
C PRO A 78 -8.55 22.09 4.66
N GLY A 79 -8.73 20.83 5.09
CA GLY A 79 -10.04 20.30 5.43
C GLY A 79 -10.26 18.82 5.18
N GLU A 80 -9.49 18.19 4.29
CA GLU A 80 -9.59 16.75 4.03
C GLU A 80 -8.51 16.02 4.83
N ARG A 81 -8.93 15.28 5.87
CA ARG A 81 -8.04 14.29 6.48
C ARG A 81 -7.84 13.18 5.46
N HIS A 82 -6.75 13.22 4.69
CA HIS A 82 -6.28 12.00 4.03
C HIS A 82 -6.10 10.93 5.11
N PRO A 83 -6.66 9.72 4.92
CA PRO A 83 -6.48 8.66 5.90
C PRO A 83 -4.98 8.37 6.05
N VAL A 84 -4.53 8.12 7.28
CA VAL A 84 -3.12 7.76 7.56
C VAL A 84 -2.72 6.49 6.80
N SER A 85 -3.72 5.66 6.47
CA SER A 85 -3.68 4.61 5.44
C SER A 85 -5.11 4.23 5.05
N TYR A 86 -5.33 3.84 3.80
CA TYR A 86 -6.62 3.40 3.27
C TYR A 86 -6.96 1.97 3.73
N THR A 87 -8.25 1.67 3.81
CA THR A 87 -8.75 0.29 3.84
C THR A 87 -8.85 -0.21 2.41
N LEU A 88 -8.28 -1.37 2.13
CA LEU A 88 -8.47 -2.01 0.83
C LEU A 88 -9.70 -2.91 0.86
N ASP A 89 -10.68 -2.62 0.00
CA ASP A 89 -11.78 -3.54 -0.27
C ASP A 89 -11.35 -4.50 -1.38
N VAL A 90 -11.37 -5.80 -1.10
CA VAL A 90 -10.87 -6.84 -2.00
C VAL A 90 -11.96 -7.84 -2.36
N TRP A 91 -12.23 -7.96 -3.66
CA TRP A 91 -13.07 -9.02 -4.22
C TRP A 91 -12.17 -10.12 -4.78
N TYR A 92 -12.27 -11.30 -4.18
CA TYR A 92 -11.54 -12.50 -4.59
C TYR A 92 -12.30 -13.74 -4.14
N TYR A 93 -12.02 -14.85 -4.81
CA TYR A 93 -12.69 -16.11 -4.55
C TYR A 93 -12.06 -16.81 -3.34
N ARG A 94 -12.94 -17.26 -2.44
CA ARG A 94 -12.57 -18.00 -1.24
C ARG A 94 -13.34 -19.31 -1.15
N ASP A 95 -12.65 -20.43 -1.34
CA ASP A 95 -13.23 -21.77 -1.20
C ASP A 95 -13.70 -22.07 0.22
N ASP A 96 -13.04 -21.45 1.20
CA ASP A 96 -13.31 -21.60 2.62
C ASP A 96 -14.40 -20.66 3.17
N ASP A 97 -14.95 -19.79 2.32
CA ASP A 97 -15.98 -18.80 2.69
C ASP A 97 -17.11 -18.74 1.64
N VAL A 98 -17.63 -19.90 1.27
CA VAL A 98 -18.74 -20.07 0.29
C VAL A 98 -20.06 -19.42 0.72
N ALA A 99 -20.22 -19.07 2.00
CA ALA A 99 -21.41 -18.40 2.50
C ALA A 99 -21.40 -16.87 2.22
N ARG A 100 -20.24 -16.28 1.97
CA ARG A 100 -20.11 -14.86 1.66
C ARG A 100 -20.62 -14.57 0.25
N PRO A 101 -21.54 -13.61 0.07
CA PRO A 101 -21.97 -13.19 -1.26
C PRO A 101 -20.77 -12.63 -2.07
N ALA A 102 -20.70 -12.97 -3.35
CA ALA A 102 -19.58 -12.59 -4.21
C ALA A 102 -19.36 -11.07 -4.35
N ASN A 103 -20.39 -10.26 -4.08
CA ASN A 103 -20.33 -8.80 -4.13
C ASN A 103 -19.87 -8.15 -2.81
N VAL A 104 -19.58 -8.92 -1.77
CA VAL A 104 -19.11 -8.39 -0.47
C VAL A 104 -17.58 -8.48 -0.40
N PRO A 105 -16.85 -7.35 -0.40
CA PRO A 105 -15.39 -7.37 -0.32
C PRO A 105 -14.89 -7.83 1.05
N VAL A 106 -13.67 -8.33 1.10
CA VAL A 106 -12.90 -8.45 2.35
C VAL A 106 -12.17 -7.14 2.58
N ALA A 107 -12.29 -6.59 3.78
CA ALA A 107 -11.51 -5.43 4.21
C ALA A 107 -10.10 -5.85 4.61
N VAL A 108 -9.09 -5.24 4.00
CA VAL A 108 -7.68 -5.36 4.39
C VAL A 108 -7.23 -4.02 4.94
N THR A 109 -6.90 -4.00 6.22
CA THR A 109 -6.57 -2.79 6.98
C THR A 109 -5.11 -2.72 7.40
N SER A 110 -4.38 -3.83 7.31
CA SER A 110 -3.00 -3.95 7.77
C SER A 110 -2.09 -4.68 6.80
N SER A 111 -0.78 -4.48 6.93
CA SER A 111 0.23 -5.18 6.13
C SER A 111 0.26 -6.69 6.39
N SER A 112 -0.14 -7.16 7.58
CA SER A 112 -0.26 -8.59 7.87
C SER A 112 -1.41 -9.22 7.11
N GLU A 113 -2.59 -8.59 7.12
CA GLU A 113 -3.77 -9.05 6.36
C GLU A 113 -3.49 -9.04 4.86
N LEU A 114 -2.74 -8.06 4.35
CA LEU A 114 -2.32 -8.00 2.95
C LEU A 114 -1.39 -9.18 2.57
N LYS A 115 -0.47 -9.56 3.46
CA LYS A 115 0.40 -10.72 3.25
C LYS A 115 -0.40 -12.02 3.28
N GLU A 116 -1.33 -12.16 4.21
CA GLU A 116 -2.23 -13.31 4.30
C GLU A 116 -3.08 -13.46 3.03
N LEU A 117 -3.58 -12.35 2.50
CA LEU A 117 -4.31 -12.31 1.23
C LEU A 117 -3.46 -12.86 0.07
N LEU A 118 -2.22 -12.40 -0.07
CA LEU A 118 -1.35 -12.85 -1.17
C LEU A 118 -0.93 -14.32 -1.03
N GLU A 119 -0.63 -14.78 0.19
CA GLU A 119 -0.36 -16.20 0.43
C GLU A 119 -1.61 -17.06 0.17
N TYR A 120 -2.81 -16.56 0.47
CA TYR A 120 -4.05 -17.25 0.12
C TYR A 120 -4.20 -17.40 -1.39
N MET A 121 -3.99 -16.32 -2.17
CA MET A 121 -4.04 -16.37 -3.64
C MET A 121 -2.97 -17.29 -4.24
N LEU A 122 -1.81 -17.41 -3.58
CA LEU A 122 -0.76 -18.35 -3.99
C LEU A 122 -1.09 -19.81 -3.63
N ALA A 123 -2.02 -20.05 -2.72
CA ALA A 123 -2.47 -21.40 -2.36
C ALA A 123 -3.76 -21.80 -3.09
N HIS A 124 -4.54 -20.84 -3.61
CA HIS A 124 -5.86 -21.07 -4.20
C HIS A 124 -6.01 -20.31 -5.51
N GLU A 125 -6.22 -21.05 -6.59
CA GLU A 125 -6.47 -20.48 -7.91
C GLU A 125 -7.65 -19.51 -7.90
N GLN A 126 -7.49 -18.39 -8.60
CA GLN A 126 -8.52 -17.37 -8.72
C GLN A 126 -9.14 -17.49 -10.12
N PRO A 127 -10.45 -17.83 -10.23
CA PRO A 127 -11.09 -18.00 -11.54
C PRO A 127 -11.22 -16.69 -12.31
N HIS A 128 -11.23 -15.56 -11.59
CA HIS A 128 -11.12 -14.21 -12.15
C HIS A 128 -10.08 -13.43 -11.35
N PRO A 129 -9.34 -12.50 -11.98
CA PRO A 129 -8.37 -11.67 -11.28
C PRO A 129 -9.02 -10.88 -10.13
N PRO A 130 -8.51 -11.02 -8.89
CA PRO A 130 -8.97 -10.23 -7.78
C PRO A 130 -8.95 -8.73 -8.06
N GLN A 131 -9.97 -8.04 -7.58
CA GLN A 131 -10.10 -6.58 -7.68
C GLN A 131 -9.90 -5.95 -6.30
N ILE A 132 -9.14 -4.87 -6.27
CA ILE A 132 -8.76 -4.15 -5.05
C ILE A 132 -9.05 -2.66 -5.28
N VAL A 133 -9.77 -2.05 -4.34
CA VAL A 133 -9.98 -0.60 -4.32
C VAL A 133 -9.59 -0.02 -2.97
N ALA A 134 -9.11 1.21 -2.96
CA ALA A 134 -8.92 1.97 -1.74
C ALA A 134 -10.27 2.60 -1.33
N ARG A 135 -10.90 2.07 -0.27
CA ARG A 135 -12.29 2.33 0.11
C ARG A 135 -12.61 3.81 0.28
N GLU A 136 -11.68 4.58 0.84
CA GLU A 136 -11.84 5.99 1.20
C GLU A 136 -11.51 6.96 0.05
N ARG A 137 -11.15 6.46 -1.13
CA ARG A 137 -10.98 7.29 -2.33
C ARG A 137 -12.32 7.89 -2.80
N PRO A 138 -12.30 9.02 -3.52
CA PRO A 138 -13.49 9.56 -4.17
C PRO A 138 -14.19 8.50 -5.01
N ARG A 139 -15.51 8.53 -5.03
CA ARG A 139 -16.33 7.61 -5.84
C ARG A 139 -16.81 8.34 -7.08
N VAL A 140 -16.58 7.76 -8.25
CA VAL A 140 -16.91 8.33 -9.56
C VAL A 140 -17.53 7.27 -10.47
N GLY A 141 -18.36 7.71 -11.42
CA GLY A 141 -18.97 6.81 -12.39
C GLY A 141 -20.29 6.15 -11.94
N PRO A 142 -20.90 5.30 -12.78
CA PRO A 142 -22.27 4.81 -12.61
C PRO A 142 -22.45 3.78 -11.49
N TYR A 143 -21.36 3.21 -10.96
CA TYR A 143 -21.38 2.16 -9.93
C TYR A 143 -21.03 2.68 -8.53
N ASP A 144 -20.80 4.00 -8.37
CA ASP A 144 -20.39 4.61 -7.10
C ASP A 144 -19.18 3.90 -6.46
N GLU A 145 -18.24 3.44 -7.31
CA GLU A 145 -17.01 2.77 -6.89
C GLU A 145 -15.87 3.79 -6.74
N PRO A 146 -14.88 3.51 -5.88
CA PRO A 146 -13.66 4.29 -5.82
C PRO A 146 -13.04 4.53 -7.20
N ASP A 147 -12.53 5.73 -7.40
CA ASP A 147 -11.98 6.23 -8.68
C ASP A 147 -10.66 5.58 -9.11
N THR A 148 -10.12 4.67 -8.30
CA THR A 148 -8.94 3.86 -8.60
C THR A 148 -9.22 2.39 -8.32
N LEU A 149 -8.73 1.51 -9.19
CA LEU A 149 -8.85 0.07 -9.04
C LEU A 149 -7.54 -0.63 -9.40
N ILE A 150 -7.21 -1.68 -8.66
CA ILE A 150 -6.13 -2.62 -9.00
C ILE A 150 -6.73 -4.00 -9.30
N LYS A 151 -6.39 -4.58 -10.45
CA LYS A 151 -6.53 -6.02 -10.71
C LYS A 151 -5.21 -6.73 -10.39
N VAL A 152 -5.28 -7.87 -9.73
CA VAL A 152 -4.11 -8.70 -9.41
C VAL A 152 -4.21 -10.04 -10.13
N ALA A 153 -3.12 -10.46 -10.77
CA ALA A 153 -2.97 -11.83 -11.25
C ALA A 153 -1.75 -12.47 -10.59
N VAL A 154 -1.84 -13.75 -10.23
CA VAL A 154 -0.74 -14.51 -9.62
C VAL A 154 -0.50 -15.81 -10.38
N ALA A 155 0.78 -16.17 -10.53
CA ALA A 155 1.22 -17.47 -11.00
C ALA A 155 1.74 -18.25 -9.78
N ILE A 156 1.02 -19.31 -9.41
CA ILE A 156 1.25 -20.06 -8.17
C ILE A 156 2.62 -20.73 -8.14
N PRO A 157 3.01 -21.55 -9.14
CA PRO A 157 4.29 -22.27 -9.10
C PRO A 157 5.49 -21.33 -9.09
N GLU A 158 5.44 -20.26 -9.89
CA GLU A 158 6.53 -19.31 -10.08
C GLU A 158 6.59 -18.26 -8.98
N ARG A 159 5.55 -18.15 -8.14
CA ARG A 159 5.37 -17.08 -7.14
C ARG A 159 5.62 -15.69 -7.72
N GLN A 160 5.04 -15.47 -8.89
CA GLN A 160 5.06 -14.19 -9.60
C GLN A 160 3.64 -13.63 -9.68
N GLY A 161 3.52 -12.33 -9.92
CA GLY A 161 2.24 -11.70 -10.19
C GLY A 161 2.38 -10.46 -11.06
N ALA A 162 1.25 -9.88 -11.44
CA ALA A 162 1.17 -8.62 -12.17
C ALA A 162 0.01 -7.80 -11.62
N LEU A 163 0.16 -6.47 -11.70
CA LEU A 163 -0.90 -5.54 -11.34
C LEU A 163 -1.35 -4.78 -12.59
N LEU A 164 -2.66 -4.60 -12.71
CA LEU A 164 -3.24 -3.59 -13.58
C LEU A 164 -3.83 -2.49 -12.70
N PHE A 165 -3.43 -1.25 -12.92
CA PHE A 165 -3.97 -0.08 -12.23
C PHE A 165 -4.84 0.73 -13.19
N LEU A 166 -6.08 0.97 -12.79
CA LEU A 166 -7.03 1.86 -13.45
C LEU A 166 -7.05 3.18 -12.66
N SER A 167 -6.66 4.26 -13.31
CA SER A 167 -6.68 5.61 -12.73
C SER A 167 -8.05 6.27 -12.87
N PRO A 168 -8.31 7.42 -12.24
CA PRO A 168 -9.55 8.15 -12.45
C PRO A 168 -9.81 8.47 -13.93
N GLN A 169 -8.74 8.67 -14.71
CA GLN A 169 -8.83 8.95 -16.14
C GLN A 169 -9.29 7.75 -16.97
N SER A 170 -9.17 6.51 -16.48
CA SER A 170 -9.68 5.34 -17.24
C SER A 170 -11.20 5.32 -17.38
N TRP A 171 -11.90 6.11 -16.56
CA TRP A 171 -13.36 6.22 -16.55
C TRP A 171 -13.88 7.41 -17.36
N GLU A 172 -13.00 8.32 -17.78
CA GLU A 172 -13.34 9.51 -18.53
C GLU A 172 -12.87 9.37 -20.00
N PRO A 173 -13.59 9.96 -20.97
CA PRO A 173 -13.06 10.06 -22.32
C PRO A 173 -11.74 10.86 -22.29
N PRO A 174 -10.69 10.41 -23.00
CA PRO A 174 -9.43 11.14 -23.04
C PRO A 174 -9.65 12.56 -23.54
N ALA A 175 -8.92 13.51 -22.95
CA ALA A 175 -8.94 14.89 -23.41
C ALA A 175 -8.42 14.97 -24.86
N ALA A 176 -8.87 15.98 -25.61
CA ALA A 176 -8.42 16.14 -27.00
C ALA A 176 -6.88 16.28 -27.08
N GLY A 177 -6.23 15.29 -27.70
CA GLY A 177 -4.77 15.21 -27.82
C GLY A 177 -4.07 14.49 -26.67
N ASP A 178 -4.81 13.87 -25.75
CA ASP A 178 -4.31 12.91 -24.79
C ASP A 178 -4.53 11.49 -25.32
N ASP A 179 -3.44 10.78 -25.56
CA ASP A 179 -3.47 9.38 -25.99
C ASP A 179 -3.43 8.42 -24.77
N SER A 180 -3.39 8.96 -23.55
CA SER A 180 -3.35 8.15 -22.33
C SER A 180 -4.65 7.40 -22.12
N THR A 181 -4.54 6.09 -21.95
CA THR A 181 -5.64 5.19 -21.56
C THR A 181 -6.06 5.37 -20.11
N GLY A 182 -5.16 5.90 -19.26
CA GLY A 182 -5.36 5.90 -17.80
C GLY A 182 -5.21 4.51 -17.17
N VAL A 183 -4.80 3.51 -17.95
CA VAL A 183 -4.68 2.12 -17.53
C VAL A 183 -3.24 1.67 -17.66
N TYR A 184 -2.72 1.04 -16.61
CA TYR A 184 -1.30 0.75 -16.50
C TYR A 184 -1.06 -0.65 -15.98
N ALA A 185 -0.23 -1.43 -16.68
CA ALA A 185 0.25 -2.72 -16.21
C ALA A 185 1.63 -2.54 -15.55
N THR A 186 1.96 -3.40 -14.58
CA THR A 186 3.32 -3.47 -14.05
C THR A 186 4.33 -3.74 -15.16
N LEU A 187 5.54 -3.21 -15.00
CA LEU A 187 6.67 -3.42 -15.89
C LEU A 187 7.80 -4.08 -15.10
N GLY A 188 8.04 -5.35 -15.39
CA GLY A 188 9.16 -6.13 -14.90
C GLY A 188 10.31 -6.22 -15.91
N ASP A 189 11.23 -7.13 -15.62
CA ASP A 189 12.37 -7.41 -16.48
C ASP A 189 11.93 -8.07 -17.80
N GLN A 190 12.88 -8.19 -18.73
CA GLN A 190 12.65 -8.90 -19.98
C GLN A 190 12.20 -10.34 -19.70
N PRO A 191 11.08 -10.79 -20.29
CA PRO A 191 10.55 -12.12 -20.03
C PRO A 191 11.51 -13.18 -20.55
N THR A 192 11.61 -14.27 -19.79
CA THR A 192 12.34 -15.47 -20.19
C THR A 192 11.38 -16.49 -20.80
N SER A 193 11.90 -17.60 -21.34
CA SER A 193 11.04 -18.70 -21.82
C SER A 193 10.13 -19.27 -20.73
N ASP A 194 10.53 -19.11 -19.47
CA ASP A 194 9.89 -19.71 -18.31
C ASP A 194 8.96 -18.70 -17.60
N SER A 195 8.80 -17.49 -18.16
CA SER A 195 7.90 -16.49 -17.61
C SER A 195 6.44 -16.92 -17.77
N PRO A 196 5.63 -16.89 -16.69
CA PRO A 196 4.24 -17.32 -16.74
C PRO A 196 3.38 -16.33 -17.53
N THR A 197 2.38 -16.85 -18.24
CA THR A 197 1.32 -16.00 -18.81
C THR A 197 0.32 -15.66 -17.73
N LEU A 198 0.24 -14.39 -17.37
CA LEU A 198 -0.75 -13.84 -16.46
C LEU A 198 -1.89 -13.21 -17.27
N TYR A 199 -3.12 -13.26 -16.75
CA TYR A 199 -4.31 -12.75 -17.46
C TYR A 199 -4.94 -11.58 -16.72
N VAL A 200 -5.22 -10.49 -17.45
CA VAL A 200 -6.00 -9.34 -16.98
C VAL A 200 -7.49 -9.70 -16.87
N ASP A 201 -7.92 -10.61 -17.75
CA ASP A 201 -9.25 -11.20 -17.77
C ASP A 201 -9.12 -12.67 -18.21
N THR A 202 -9.58 -13.57 -17.34
CA THR A 202 -9.48 -15.01 -17.55
C THR A 202 -10.57 -15.53 -18.50
N ASP A 203 -11.73 -14.85 -18.57
CA ASP A 203 -12.85 -15.26 -19.44
C ASP A 203 -12.52 -15.00 -20.90
N THR A 204 -12.01 -13.80 -21.20
CA THR A 204 -11.55 -13.44 -22.54
C THR A 204 -10.14 -13.94 -22.86
N LYS A 205 -9.46 -14.52 -21.86
CA LYS A 205 -8.04 -14.91 -21.90
C LYS A 205 -7.14 -13.76 -22.36
N THR A 206 -7.47 -12.54 -21.95
CA THR A 206 -6.70 -11.36 -22.32
C THR A 206 -5.44 -11.30 -21.44
N PRO A 207 -4.24 -11.48 -22.03
CA PRO A 207 -3.02 -11.56 -21.25
C PRO A 207 -2.57 -10.17 -20.81
N PHE A 208 -1.87 -10.12 -19.68
CA PHE A 208 -0.97 -9.00 -19.41
C PHE A 208 0.10 -8.90 -20.53
N PRO A 209 0.67 -7.72 -20.79
CA PRO A 209 1.87 -7.63 -21.61
C PRO A 209 2.97 -8.55 -21.05
N LYS A 210 3.78 -9.16 -21.92
CA LYS A 210 4.67 -10.29 -21.56
C LYS A 210 5.67 -9.99 -20.44
N ASN A 211 6.11 -8.75 -20.32
CA ASN A 211 7.07 -8.25 -19.34
C ASN A 211 6.39 -7.72 -18.06
N SER A 212 5.13 -8.06 -17.78
CA SER A 212 4.42 -7.49 -16.61
C SER A 212 4.65 -8.25 -15.31
N ALA A 213 5.19 -9.47 -15.39
CA ALA A 213 5.39 -10.33 -14.23
C ALA A 213 6.49 -9.77 -13.32
N LEU A 214 6.19 -9.70 -12.03
CA LEU A 214 7.09 -9.33 -10.94
C LEU A 214 7.12 -10.45 -9.89
N PRO A 215 8.21 -10.60 -9.13
CA PRO A 215 8.22 -11.46 -7.94
C PRO A 215 7.11 -11.05 -6.96
N ILE A 216 6.46 -12.02 -6.30
CA ILE A 216 5.33 -11.74 -5.39
C ILE A 216 5.69 -10.74 -4.27
N ALA A 217 6.95 -10.73 -3.81
CA ALA A 217 7.41 -9.76 -2.82
C ALA A 217 7.24 -8.30 -3.31
N ARG A 218 7.48 -8.04 -4.60
CA ARG A 218 7.31 -6.72 -5.22
C ARG A 218 5.84 -6.36 -5.41
N ILE A 219 4.99 -7.37 -5.64
CA ILE A 219 3.53 -7.20 -5.64
C ILE A 219 3.04 -6.79 -4.25
N ALA A 220 3.54 -7.43 -3.18
CA ALA A 220 3.21 -7.09 -1.81
C ALA A 220 3.63 -5.65 -1.45
N GLU A 221 4.84 -5.24 -1.83
CA GLU A 221 5.32 -3.87 -1.63
C GLU A 221 4.45 -2.83 -2.37
N ALA A 222 4.09 -3.12 -3.63
CA ALA A 222 3.23 -2.22 -4.40
C ALA A 222 1.82 -2.10 -3.82
N LEU A 223 1.22 -3.21 -3.38
CA LEU A 223 -0.10 -3.18 -2.75
C LEU A 223 -0.08 -2.49 -1.37
N GLU A 224 1.02 -2.59 -0.63
CA GLU A 224 1.20 -1.86 0.63
C GLU A 224 1.32 -0.36 0.37
N GLU A 225 2.09 0.05 -0.64
CA GLU A 225 2.14 1.47 -1.04
C GLU A 225 0.77 1.97 -1.52
N PHE A 226 0.01 1.15 -2.26
CA PHE A 226 -1.36 1.48 -2.64
C PHE A 226 -2.26 1.64 -1.41
N ARG A 227 -2.14 0.78 -0.39
CA ARG A 227 -2.85 0.94 0.89
C ARG A 227 -2.47 2.24 1.60
N GLN A 228 -1.22 2.67 1.53
CA GLN A 228 -0.77 3.90 2.19
C GLN A 228 -1.22 5.16 1.45
N THR A 229 -1.30 5.11 0.12
CA THR A 229 -1.45 6.32 -0.72
C THR A 229 -2.80 6.41 -1.42
N GLY A 230 -3.46 5.29 -1.70
CA GLY A 230 -4.62 5.20 -2.59
C GLY A 230 -4.30 5.57 -4.05
N GLU A 231 -3.01 5.69 -4.40
CA GLU A 231 -2.53 6.15 -5.70
C GLU A 231 -1.67 5.07 -6.36
N ARG A 232 -1.44 5.19 -7.68
CA ARG A 232 -0.61 4.21 -8.41
C ARG A 232 0.77 4.05 -7.73
N PRO A 233 1.13 2.85 -7.27
CA PRO A 233 2.39 2.61 -6.55
C PRO A 233 3.61 3.08 -7.34
N THR A 234 4.53 3.79 -6.69
CA THR A 234 5.75 4.33 -7.32
C THR A 234 6.96 3.42 -7.14
N CYS A 235 6.88 2.46 -6.20
CA CYS A 235 7.94 1.52 -5.92
C CYS A 235 8.17 0.54 -7.08
N VAL A 236 7.21 0.34 -7.99
CA VAL A 236 7.34 -0.48 -9.21
C VAL A 236 7.27 0.40 -10.46
N ASP A 237 7.81 -0.08 -11.57
CA ASP A 237 7.65 0.59 -12.85
C ASP A 237 6.36 0.12 -13.55
N TRP A 238 5.83 0.96 -14.44
CA TRP A 238 4.57 0.76 -15.13
C TRP A 238 4.72 0.98 -16.62
N GLN A 239 3.87 0.34 -17.40
CA GLN A 239 3.66 0.59 -18.81
C GLN A 239 2.18 0.79 -19.09
N GLU A 240 1.88 1.57 -20.12
CA GLU A 240 0.53 1.81 -20.58
C GLU A 240 -0.13 0.52 -21.10
N SER A 241 -1.43 0.36 -20.88
CA SER A 241 -2.18 -0.80 -21.32
C SER A 241 -3.50 -0.39 -21.96
N ASP A 242 -3.79 -0.96 -23.13
CA ASP A 242 -5.08 -0.76 -23.80
C ASP A 242 -6.19 -1.70 -23.25
N VAL A 243 -5.89 -2.46 -22.20
CA VAL A 243 -6.79 -3.50 -21.64
C VAL A 243 -7.16 -3.11 -20.21
N SER A 244 -8.46 -3.01 -19.92
CA SER A 244 -9.01 -2.67 -18.60
C SER A 244 -9.79 -3.78 -17.91
#